data_AF-A0A2K8PBQ2-F1
#
_entry.id   AF-A0A2K8PBQ2-F1
#
_cell.length_a   1.000
_cell.length_b   1.000
_cell.length_c   1.000
_cell.angle_alpha   90.00
_cell.angle_beta   90.00
_cell.angle_gamma   90.00
#
_symmetry.space_group_name_H-M   'P 1'
#
loop_
_entity.id
_entity.type
_entity.pdbx_description
1 polymer ?
#
loop_
_entity_poly.entity_id
_entity_poly.type
_entity_poly.pdbx_seq_one_letter_code
_entity_poly.pdbx_strand_id
1 'polypeptide(L)'
;MLAGAIGCLSATERDLLRNRTQQDRFQDACILTFLNRALDFRQGYRVGSCVPDVQAVHGTFGPLPWWNVIVQTEEETEAARAALGEGVLPIGFERDPGHAHRLLLVCRKPRTESLGMRAHFTFDLENPAHACELLLLARRSGVPIDLYAHSRNDQDEWEVESTHLGTLYAPIGQELADLITEAATDALNRAFPGARDCDHDRYEGVEVLAEALRLLPPAQVEHFSSGRRITASSHRDIEGGIVALSTDPPVTLSGFSRGICKVQQAGDSHGPRTRTLLPPPRTTGFVYVQRNPAFPSMLKIGYSDRLAEDRAKELSRTSVPFPFEVLFRAISSRPEDVERSVHRLLTAQRVSAEREFFNVDLETAIEAIRHCQGEATGITTWEPIPVIHRLRAGDRVVLPLKGGQLFTLTAYPHLLSSSADVLDFWQAHADGDLLEIHATRDPGHVAGISDNDPGADEDPVPFLDRDGTAQNGMLLGRERMVAGDRLIWFSDEKGPADARGVVFEADAFCQVTYRTSAPKQGPLGIPLLLNHLDRDIPDSLGAHIRDVLALDPPGLGSPQPSRR
;
A
#
# COMPACT_ATOMS: atom_id res chain seq x y z
N MET A 1 28.54 -11.00 -29.20
CA MET A 1 27.41 -11.53 -29.99
C MET A 1 26.34 -12.18 -29.11
N LEU A 2 26.67 -13.00 -28.11
CA LEU A 2 25.67 -13.66 -27.23
C LEU A 2 24.81 -12.67 -26.39
N ALA A 3 25.43 -11.63 -25.81
CA ALA A 3 24.73 -10.65 -24.97
C ALA A 3 23.69 -9.80 -25.73
N GLY A 4 23.92 -9.52 -27.02
CA GLY A 4 22.97 -8.81 -27.87
C GLY A 4 21.78 -9.68 -28.30
N ALA A 5 21.97 -11.02 -28.38
CA ALA A 5 20.89 -11.96 -28.68
C ALA A 5 19.97 -12.20 -27.48
N ILE A 6 20.51 -12.19 -26.25
CA ILE A 6 19.72 -12.31 -25.01
C ILE A 6 18.80 -11.10 -24.80
N GLY A 7 19.22 -9.89 -25.25
CA GLY A 7 18.41 -8.68 -25.18
C GLY A 7 17.16 -8.68 -26.06
N CYS A 8 17.09 -9.57 -27.07
CA CYS A 8 15.92 -9.71 -27.96
C CYS A 8 14.88 -10.72 -27.45
N LEU A 9 15.16 -11.42 -26.35
CA LEU A 9 14.25 -12.41 -25.77
C LEU A 9 13.19 -11.70 -24.90
N SER A 10 11.94 -12.13 -25.05
CA SER A 10 10.84 -11.75 -24.15
C SER A 10 11.13 -12.21 -22.70
N ALA A 11 10.42 -11.63 -21.73
CA ALA A 11 10.54 -12.04 -20.34
C ALA A 11 10.27 -13.55 -20.15
N THR A 12 9.28 -14.08 -20.85
CA THR A 12 8.95 -15.51 -20.88
C THR A 12 10.06 -16.36 -21.49
N GLU A 13 10.67 -15.94 -22.60
CA GLU A 13 11.77 -16.69 -23.21
C GLU A 13 13.04 -16.67 -22.34
N ARG A 14 13.32 -15.54 -21.66
CA ARG A 14 14.41 -15.46 -20.67
C ARG A 14 14.14 -16.37 -19.46
N ASP A 15 12.89 -16.44 -18.99
CA ASP A 15 12.48 -17.34 -17.91
C ASP A 15 12.54 -18.83 -18.30
N LEU A 16 12.30 -19.17 -19.56
CA LEU A 16 12.44 -20.54 -20.06
C LEU A 16 13.89 -20.98 -20.23
N LEU A 17 14.80 -20.02 -20.47
CA LEU A 17 16.22 -20.27 -20.74
C LEU A 17 17.11 -20.12 -19.49
N ARG A 18 16.59 -19.58 -18.38
CA ARG A 18 17.36 -19.47 -17.13
C ARG A 18 17.57 -20.84 -16.49
N ASN A 19 18.72 -21.01 -15.85
CA ASN A 19 18.96 -22.16 -14.99
C ASN A 19 18.00 -22.09 -13.80
N ARG A 20 17.16 -23.13 -13.65
CA ARG A 20 16.23 -23.27 -12.52
C ARG A 20 17.01 -23.54 -11.24
N THR A 21 16.72 -22.78 -10.19
CA THR A 21 17.24 -23.02 -8.85
C THR A 21 16.58 -24.27 -8.25
N GLN A 22 17.16 -24.79 -7.17
CA GLN A 22 16.55 -25.90 -6.41
C GLN A 22 15.16 -25.53 -5.86
N GLN A 23 14.97 -24.26 -5.48
CA GLN A 23 13.67 -23.75 -5.06
C GLN A 23 12.66 -23.73 -6.21
N ASP A 24 13.08 -23.29 -7.41
CA ASP A 24 12.20 -23.30 -8.59
C ASP A 24 11.76 -24.73 -8.94
N ARG A 25 12.68 -25.70 -8.87
CA ARG A 25 12.37 -27.13 -9.11
C ARG A 25 11.40 -27.69 -8.07
N PHE A 26 11.60 -27.34 -6.80
CA PHE A 26 10.69 -27.75 -5.73
C PHE A 26 9.28 -27.16 -5.92
N GLN A 27 9.18 -25.86 -6.26
CA GLN A 27 7.89 -25.22 -6.57
C GLN A 27 7.22 -25.89 -7.79
N ASP A 28 8.00 -26.17 -8.85
CA ASP A 28 7.52 -26.86 -10.05
C ASP A 28 6.98 -28.25 -9.72
N ALA A 29 7.69 -29.01 -8.90
CA ALA A 29 7.28 -30.35 -8.44
C ALA A 29 6.03 -30.29 -7.55
N CYS A 30 5.90 -29.29 -6.67
CA CYS A 30 4.70 -29.11 -5.85
C CYS A 30 3.46 -28.81 -6.71
N ILE A 31 3.58 -27.88 -7.67
CA ILE A 31 2.51 -27.57 -8.62
C ILE A 31 2.15 -28.82 -9.43
N LEU A 32 3.14 -29.55 -9.95
CA LEU A 32 2.92 -30.76 -10.72
C LEU A 32 2.17 -31.84 -9.90
N THR A 33 2.57 -32.04 -8.65
CA THR A 33 1.94 -33.00 -7.72
C THR A 33 0.49 -32.63 -7.46
N PHE A 34 0.23 -31.35 -7.20
CA PHE A 34 -1.11 -30.81 -7.00
C PHE A 34 -1.99 -31.00 -8.24
N LEU A 35 -1.48 -30.66 -9.42
CA LEU A 35 -2.22 -30.81 -10.68
C LEU A 35 -2.49 -32.27 -11.04
N ASN A 36 -1.54 -33.18 -10.79
CA ASN A 36 -1.73 -34.61 -11.07
C ASN A 36 -2.84 -35.23 -10.21
N ARG A 37 -3.01 -34.78 -8.97
CA ARG A 37 -4.13 -35.19 -8.11
C ARG A 37 -5.48 -34.70 -8.65
N ALA A 38 -5.52 -33.47 -9.16
CA ALA A 38 -6.73 -32.85 -9.72
C ALA A 38 -7.19 -33.49 -11.06
N LEU A 39 -6.38 -34.32 -11.72
CA LEU A 39 -6.71 -34.90 -13.04
C LEU A 39 -7.33 -36.31 -12.97
N ASP A 40 -7.43 -36.95 -11.80
CA ASP A 40 -7.81 -38.37 -11.61
C ASP A 40 -9.33 -38.65 -11.48
N PHE A 41 -10.19 -37.93 -12.22
CA PHE A 41 -11.66 -38.08 -12.15
C PHE A 41 -12.19 -39.32 -12.89
N ARG A 42 -12.30 -40.46 -12.19
CA ARG A 42 -13.09 -41.63 -12.65
C ARG A 42 -13.97 -42.20 -11.53
N GLN A 43 -15.09 -41.54 -11.25
CA GLN A 43 -16.38 -42.17 -10.91
C GLN A 43 -17.44 -41.09 -10.73
N GLY A 44 -18.50 -41.15 -11.53
CA GLY A 44 -19.51 -40.10 -11.61
C GLY A 44 -20.65 -40.28 -10.62
N TYR A 45 -21.31 -39.19 -10.21
CA TYR A 45 -22.66 -39.22 -9.63
C TYR A 45 -23.39 -37.88 -9.79
N ARG A 46 -24.68 -37.92 -9.46
CA ARG A 46 -25.77 -37.03 -9.86
C ARG A 46 -25.82 -35.70 -9.10
N VAL A 47 -26.28 -34.72 -9.85
CA VAL A 47 -26.55 -33.31 -9.54
C VAL A 47 -27.70 -33.20 -8.52
N GLY A 48 -27.36 -32.93 -7.25
CA GLY A 48 -28.29 -32.56 -6.16
C GLY A 48 -28.04 -31.12 -5.70
N SER A 49 -29.13 -30.38 -5.44
CA SER A 49 -29.17 -28.97 -5.03
C SER A 49 -28.93 -28.85 -3.52
N CYS A 50 -27.91 -28.10 -3.09
CA CYS A 50 -27.76 -27.65 -1.69
C CYS A 50 -26.59 -26.66 -1.50
N VAL A 51 -26.75 -25.39 -1.88
CA VAL A 51 -25.75 -24.31 -1.65
C VAL A 51 -25.54 -24.07 -0.14
N PRO A 52 -24.29 -24.06 0.39
CA PRO A 52 -23.98 -23.58 1.72
C PRO A 52 -23.73 -22.07 1.73
N ASP A 53 -23.95 -21.44 2.89
CA ASP A 53 -23.99 -20.00 3.18
C ASP A 53 -22.67 -19.19 2.99
N VAL A 54 -21.88 -19.42 1.92
CA VAL A 54 -20.60 -18.70 1.71
C VAL A 54 -20.64 -17.80 0.46
N GLN A 55 -20.16 -16.56 0.62
CA GLN A 55 -20.34 -15.46 -0.34
C GLN A 55 -19.19 -15.33 -1.38
N ALA A 56 -17.95 -15.72 -1.08
CA ALA A 56 -16.83 -15.74 -2.04
C ALA A 56 -15.99 -17.03 -1.94
N VAL A 57 -15.63 -17.63 -3.09
CA VAL A 57 -15.03 -18.97 -3.18
C VAL A 57 -13.85 -18.98 -4.14
N HIS A 58 -12.73 -19.58 -3.74
CA HIS A 58 -11.56 -19.81 -4.60
C HIS A 58 -11.42 -21.29 -4.96
N GLY A 59 -10.52 -21.60 -5.89
CA GLY A 59 -10.30 -22.95 -6.38
C GLY A 59 -9.62 -22.98 -7.75
N THR A 60 -9.66 -24.13 -8.41
CA THR A 60 -9.15 -24.30 -9.77
C THR A 60 -10.18 -24.96 -10.69
N PHE A 61 -10.07 -24.65 -11.97
CA PHE A 61 -10.71 -25.34 -13.09
C PHE A 61 -9.63 -26.05 -13.89
N GLY A 62 -9.36 -27.32 -13.55
CA GLY A 62 -8.19 -28.03 -14.08
C GLY A 62 -6.90 -27.31 -13.66
N PRO A 63 -5.99 -26.95 -14.58
CA PRO A 63 -4.73 -26.28 -14.23
C PRO A 63 -4.85 -24.75 -14.08
N LEU A 64 -6.07 -24.20 -14.03
CA LEU A 64 -6.33 -22.77 -13.98
C LEU A 64 -6.95 -22.40 -12.63
N PRO A 65 -6.38 -21.50 -11.82
CA PRO A 65 -7.11 -20.86 -10.73
C PRO A 65 -8.40 -20.24 -11.25
N TRP A 66 -9.51 -20.43 -10.54
CA TRP A 66 -10.83 -19.96 -10.94
C TRP A 66 -11.67 -19.68 -9.70
N TRP A 67 -12.11 -18.43 -9.55
CA TRP A 67 -12.83 -17.98 -8.37
C TRP A 67 -14.28 -17.67 -8.69
N ASN A 68 -15.12 -17.66 -7.66
CA ASN A 68 -16.55 -17.39 -7.79
C ASN A 68 -17.00 -16.45 -6.68
N VAL A 69 -17.92 -15.56 -7.01
CA VAL A 69 -18.59 -14.68 -6.05
C VAL A 69 -20.10 -14.82 -6.26
N ILE A 70 -20.82 -15.09 -5.18
CA ILE A 70 -22.28 -15.28 -5.21
C ILE A 70 -22.91 -14.10 -4.49
N VAL A 71 -23.63 -13.28 -5.24
CA VAL A 71 -24.37 -12.13 -4.74
C VAL A 71 -25.83 -12.51 -4.47
N GLN A 72 -26.37 -12.02 -3.37
CA GLN A 72 -27.67 -12.43 -2.83
C GLN A 72 -28.70 -11.31 -2.95
N THR A 73 -28.28 -10.06 -2.76
CA THR A 73 -29.19 -8.91 -2.79
C THR A 73 -29.24 -8.27 -4.19
N GLU A 74 -30.31 -7.51 -4.44
CA GLU A 74 -30.44 -6.73 -5.68
C GLU A 74 -29.32 -5.68 -5.79
N GLU A 75 -28.93 -5.07 -4.67
CA GLU A 75 -27.83 -4.10 -4.59
C GLU A 75 -26.46 -4.74 -4.88
N GLU A 76 -26.19 -5.93 -4.33
CA GLU A 76 -24.99 -6.70 -4.65
C GLU A 76 -25.01 -7.18 -6.12
N THR A 77 -26.18 -7.52 -6.65
CA THR A 77 -26.35 -7.89 -8.06
C THR A 77 -26.05 -6.72 -8.99
N GLU A 78 -26.48 -5.51 -8.62
CA GLU A 78 -26.16 -4.29 -9.34
C GLU A 78 -24.66 -3.96 -9.25
N ALA A 79 -24.05 -4.11 -8.07
CA ALA A 79 -22.61 -3.96 -7.86
C ALA A 79 -21.77 -4.95 -8.69
N ALA A 80 -22.20 -6.21 -8.77
CA ALA A 80 -21.55 -7.24 -9.58
C ALA A 80 -21.64 -6.92 -11.08
N ARG A 81 -22.80 -6.46 -11.56
CA ARG A 81 -22.97 -6.04 -12.96
C ARG A 81 -22.15 -4.80 -13.31
N ALA A 82 -22.03 -3.88 -12.37
CA ALA A 82 -21.17 -2.72 -12.48
C ALA A 82 -19.69 -3.10 -12.63
N ALA A 83 -19.19 -3.97 -11.76
CA ALA A 83 -17.82 -4.48 -11.85
C ALA A 83 -17.54 -5.14 -13.21
N LEU A 84 -18.49 -5.93 -13.74
CA LEU A 84 -18.42 -6.54 -15.07
C LEU A 84 -18.29 -5.53 -16.22
N GLY A 85 -18.98 -4.39 -16.12
CA GLY A 85 -18.89 -3.33 -17.12
C GLY A 85 -17.54 -2.60 -17.13
N GLU A 86 -16.84 -2.58 -15.99
CA GLU A 86 -15.61 -1.81 -15.79
C GLU A 86 -14.34 -2.62 -16.06
N GLY A 87 -14.42 -3.94 -15.90
CA GLY A 87 -13.40 -4.87 -16.41
C GLY A 87 -12.14 -5.02 -15.56
N VAL A 88 -12.07 -4.44 -14.35
CA VAL A 88 -10.92 -4.61 -13.43
C VAL A 88 -11.41 -4.74 -11.98
N LEU A 89 -11.03 -5.82 -11.31
CA LEU A 89 -11.08 -5.96 -9.86
C LEU A 89 -9.66 -6.14 -9.34
N PRO A 90 -9.06 -5.12 -8.73
CA PRO A 90 -7.77 -5.28 -8.12
C PRO A 90 -7.74 -6.21 -6.92
N ILE A 91 -6.68 -7.01 -6.83
CA ILE A 91 -6.44 -7.93 -5.72
C ILE A 91 -5.43 -7.28 -4.78
N GLY A 92 -5.86 -6.96 -3.56
CA GLY A 92 -5.02 -6.58 -2.44
C GLY A 92 -4.63 -7.78 -1.58
N PHE A 93 -3.64 -7.56 -0.71
CA PHE A 93 -3.13 -8.55 0.24
C PHE A 93 -3.42 -8.09 1.67
N GLU A 94 -4.06 -8.95 2.46
CA GLU A 94 -4.28 -8.72 3.89
C GLU A 94 -3.85 -9.96 4.70
N ARG A 95 -3.28 -9.73 5.89
CA ARG A 95 -3.07 -10.79 6.88
C ARG A 95 -4.26 -10.82 7.82
N ASP A 96 -4.79 -12.01 8.10
CA ASP A 96 -5.81 -12.17 9.14
C ASP A 96 -5.15 -11.94 10.52
N PRO A 97 -5.50 -10.87 11.26
CA PRO A 97 -4.88 -10.56 12.54
C PRO A 97 -5.15 -11.64 13.61
N GLY A 98 -6.20 -12.44 13.44
CA GLY A 98 -6.57 -13.51 14.36
C GLY A 98 -5.92 -14.86 14.07
N HIS A 99 -5.29 -15.03 12.90
CA HIS A 99 -4.83 -16.34 12.43
C HIS A 99 -3.54 -16.22 11.62
N ALA A 100 -2.40 -16.43 12.28
CA ALA A 100 -1.05 -16.26 11.71
C ALA A 100 -0.75 -17.11 10.46
N HIS A 101 -1.57 -18.12 10.18
CA HIS A 101 -1.44 -19.01 9.03
C HIS A 101 -2.48 -18.76 7.93
N ARG A 102 -3.28 -17.70 8.03
CA ARG A 102 -4.27 -17.34 7.00
C ARG A 102 -3.80 -16.16 6.16
N LEU A 103 -4.02 -16.29 4.86
CA LEU A 103 -3.73 -15.27 3.86
C LEU A 103 -5.05 -14.84 3.22
N LEU A 104 -5.31 -13.53 3.20
CA LEU A 104 -6.51 -12.95 2.61
C LEU A 104 -6.14 -12.24 1.31
N LEU A 105 -6.76 -12.64 0.21
CA LEU A 105 -6.73 -11.90 -1.04
C LEU A 105 -8.04 -11.14 -1.19
N VAL A 106 -7.96 -9.83 -1.37
CA VAL A 106 -9.11 -8.95 -1.32
C VAL A 106 -9.34 -8.29 -2.66
N CYS A 107 -10.45 -8.64 -3.32
CA CYS A 107 -10.88 -7.92 -4.51
C CYS A 107 -11.60 -6.64 -4.07
N ARG A 108 -11.09 -5.47 -4.45
CA ARG A 108 -11.70 -4.17 -4.13
C ARG A 108 -12.24 -3.50 -5.39
N LYS A 109 -13.25 -2.64 -5.23
CA LYS A 109 -13.74 -1.78 -6.31
C LYS A 109 -12.67 -0.72 -6.70
N PRO A 110 -12.38 -0.49 -7.99
CA PRO A 110 -11.77 0.75 -8.47
C PRO A 110 -12.73 1.93 -8.29
N ARG A 111 -12.28 3.13 -7.88
CA ARG A 111 -13.18 4.29 -7.62
C ARG A 111 -13.92 4.83 -8.87
N THR A 112 -15.03 4.20 -9.23
CA THR A 112 -15.92 4.53 -10.37
C THR A 112 -17.33 4.95 -9.93
N GLU A 113 -18.18 5.42 -10.86
CA GLU A 113 -19.56 5.93 -10.63
C GLU A 113 -20.55 4.90 -10.09
N SER A 114 -20.30 3.62 -10.34
CA SER A 114 -21.24 2.53 -10.15
C SER A 114 -21.32 1.99 -8.72
N LEU A 115 -22.12 0.97 -8.43
CA LEU A 115 -22.05 0.24 -7.16
C LEU A 115 -20.79 -0.64 -7.11
N GLY A 116 -20.14 -0.74 -5.95
CA GLY A 116 -18.92 -1.50 -5.75
C GLY A 116 -19.06 -2.79 -4.99
N MET A 117 -18.09 -3.67 -5.15
CA MET A 117 -18.03 -4.93 -4.45
C MET A 117 -16.65 -5.10 -3.81
N ARG A 118 -16.63 -5.49 -2.53
CA ARG A 118 -15.44 -6.05 -1.88
C ARG A 118 -15.66 -7.54 -1.66
N ALA A 119 -14.70 -8.37 -2.06
CA ALA A 119 -14.74 -9.82 -1.85
C ALA A 119 -13.45 -10.31 -1.20
N HIS A 120 -13.58 -11.12 -0.14
CA HIS A 120 -12.45 -11.72 0.58
C HIS A 120 -12.29 -13.20 0.21
N PHE A 121 -11.11 -13.57 -0.29
CA PHE A 121 -10.71 -14.95 -0.55
C PHE A 121 -9.68 -15.40 0.49
N THR A 122 -10.02 -16.43 1.27
CA THR A 122 -9.22 -16.85 2.42
C THR A 122 -8.45 -18.13 2.12
N PHE A 123 -7.13 -18.07 2.23
CA PHE A 123 -6.22 -19.20 2.05
C PHE A 123 -5.60 -19.61 3.38
N ASP A 124 -5.92 -20.82 3.82
CA ASP A 124 -5.24 -21.46 4.95
C ASP A 124 -3.88 -22.05 4.52
N LEU A 125 -2.78 -21.47 4.99
CA LEU A 125 -1.41 -21.91 4.70
C LEU A 125 -1.00 -23.19 5.45
N GLU A 126 -1.80 -23.66 6.41
CA GLU A 126 -1.61 -25.01 6.98
C GLU A 126 -2.15 -26.09 6.04
N ASN A 127 -3.05 -25.72 5.11
CA ASN A 127 -3.55 -26.61 4.08
C ASN A 127 -2.58 -26.62 2.87
N PRO A 128 -1.90 -27.75 2.58
CA PRO A 128 -0.95 -27.82 1.48
C PRO A 128 -1.61 -27.61 0.10
N ALA A 129 -2.91 -27.89 -0.04
CA ALA A 129 -3.64 -27.64 -1.29
C ALA A 129 -3.77 -26.13 -1.57
N HIS A 130 -4.05 -25.31 -0.55
CA HIS A 130 -4.14 -23.86 -0.69
C HIS A 130 -2.79 -23.24 -1.00
N ALA A 131 -1.71 -23.73 -0.37
CA ALA A 131 -0.35 -23.29 -0.71
C ALA A 131 0.00 -23.62 -2.17
N CYS A 132 -0.36 -24.81 -2.67
CA CYS A 132 -0.18 -25.15 -4.08
C CYS A 132 -1.05 -24.30 -5.03
N GLU A 133 -2.30 -24.00 -4.65
CA GLU A 133 -3.17 -23.09 -5.40
C GLU A 133 -2.56 -21.68 -5.51
N LEU A 134 -2.01 -21.15 -4.41
CA LEU A 134 -1.32 -19.87 -4.37
C LEU A 134 -0.07 -19.85 -5.25
N LEU A 135 0.75 -20.91 -5.25
CA LEU A 135 1.87 -21.04 -6.19
C LEU A 135 1.39 -21.02 -7.64
N LEU A 136 0.31 -21.73 -7.95
CA LEU A 136 -0.27 -21.75 -9.29
C LEU A 136 -0.83 -20.37 -9.68
N LEU A 137 -1.43 -19.66 -8.73
CA LEU A 137 -1.96 -18.30 -8.89
C LEU A 137 -0.85 -17.30 -9.20
N ALA A 138 0.24 -17.31 -8.43
CA ALA A 138 1.38 -16.40 -8.62
C ALA A 138 2.12 -16.63 -9.94
N ARG A 139 2.09 -17.86 -10.47
CA ARG A 139 2.63 -18.19 -11.80
C ARG A 139 1.78 -17.63 -12.94
N ARG A 140 0.61 -17.08 -12.65
CA ARG A 140 -0.29 -16.47 -13.63
C ARG A 140 -0.36 -14.96 -13.44
N SER A 141 -0.61 -14.27 -14.56
CA SER A 141 -0.82 -12.83 -14.61
C SER A 141 -2.15 -12.35 -13.99
N GLY A 142 -2.90 -13.24 -13.33
CA GLY A 142 -4.24 -12.96 -12.82
C GLY A 142 -5.16 -14.18 -12.80
N VAL A 143 -6.36 -13.99 -12.24
CA VAL A 143 -7.37 -15.02 -12.00
C VAL A 143 -8.75 -14.60 -12.53
N PRO A 144 -9.46 -15.49 -13.24
CA PRO A 144 -10.86 -15.28 -13.59
C PRO A 144 -11.77 -15.45 -12.37
N ILE A 145 -12.78 -14.59 -12.27
CA ILE A 145 -13.77 -14.57 -11.20
C ILE A 145 -15.18 -14.57 -11.81
N ASP A 146 -15.93 -15.66 -11.65
CA ASP A 146 -17.33 -15.70 -12.06
C ASP A 146 -18.24 -15.06 -11.02
N LEU A 147 -19.18 -14.24 -11.47
CA LEU A 147 -20.20 -13.63 -10.63
C LEU A 147 -21.56 -14.31 -10.85
N TYR A 148 -22.25 -14.67 -9.77
CA TYR A 148 -23.56 -15.31 -9.81
C TYR A 148 -24.56 -14.55 -8.94
N ALA A 149 -25.76 -14.28 -9.44
CA ALA A 149 -26.87 -13.79 -8.64
C ALA A 149 -27.73 -14.96 -8.12
N HIS A 150 -28.07 -14.93 -6.85
CA HIS A 150 -29.03 -15.84 -6.24
C HIS A 150 -30.45 -15.48 -6.68
N SER A 151 -31.22 -16.41 -7.24
CA SER A 151 -32.66 -16.24 -7.44
C SER A 151 -33.43 -17.21 -6.56
N ARG A 152 -34.25 -16.66 -5.67
CA ARG A 152 -35.15 -17.43 -4.82
C ARG A 152 -36.43 -17.66 -5.60
N ASN A 153 -36.77 -18.91 -5.90
CA ASN A 153 -37.98 -19.23 -6.63
C ASN A 153 -39.15 -19.30 -5.62
N ASP A 154 -40.12 -18.38 -5.71
CA ASP A 154 -41.24 -18.28 -4.76
C ASP A 154 -42.20 -19.49 -4.80
N GLN A 155 -42.03 -20.42 -5.74
CA GLN A 155 -42.92 -21.57 -5.94
C GLN A 155 -42.36 -22.90 -5.41
N ASP A 156 -41.05 -23.03 -5.21
CA ASP A 156 -40.40 -24.24 -4.68
C ASP A 156 -39.23 -23.86 -3.77
N GLU A 157 -39.45 -23.91 -2.44
CA GLU A 157 -38.46 -23.56 -1.40
C GLU A 157 -37.16 -24.40 -1.45
N TRP A 158 -37.10 -25.45 -2.27
CA TRP A 158 -35.99 -26.41 -2.34
C TRP A 158 -35.11 -26.31 -3.59
N GLU A 159 -35.47 -25.48 -4.58
CA GLU A 159 -34.66 -25.25 -5.78
C GLU A 159 -34.10 -23.81 -5.82
N VAL A 160 -32.84 -23.69 -5.41
CA VAL A 160 -32.04 -22.47 -5.60
C VAL A 160 -31.50 -22.47 -7.02
N GLU A 161 -31.94 -21.52 -7.86
CA GLU A 161 -31.32 -21.26 -9.16
C GLU A 161 -30.37 -20.07 -9.06
N SER A 162 -29.08 -20.29 -9.35
CA SER A 162 -28.07 -19.23 -9.44
C SER A 162 -27.92 -18.78 -10.90
N THR A 163 -28.09 -17.49 -11.17
CA THR A 163 -27.94 -16.91 -12.51
C THR A 163 -26.52 -16.37 -12.71
N HIS A 164 -25.80 -16.88 -13.71
CA HIS A 164 -24.49 -16.37 -14.07
C HIS A 164 -24.59 -14.94 -14.64
N LEU A 165 -23.91 -13.98 -14.00
CA LEU A 165 -23.88 -12.58 -14.38
C LEU A 165 -22.78 -12.30 -15.41
N GLY A 166 -21.63 -12.96 -15.27
CA GLY A 166 -20.46 -12.80 -16.14
C GLY A 166 -19.15 -13.15 -15.42
N THR A 167 -18.05 -13.15 -16.19
CA THR A 167 -16.70 -13.46 -15.69
C THR A 167 -15.82 -12.21 -15.73
N LEU A 168 -15.18 -11.90 -14.61
CA LEU A 168 -14.15 -10.88 -14.47
C LEU A 168 -12.75 -11.48 -14.55
N TYR A 169 -11.76 -10.68 -14.90
CA TYR A 169 -10.36 -11.06 -14.78
C TYR A 169 -9.66 -10.10 -13.83
N ALA A 170 -9.13 -10.64 -12.74
CA ALA A 170 -8.43 -9.89 -11.71
C ALA A 170 -6.91 -10.05 -11.92
N PRO A 171 -6.20 -9.01 -12.39
CA PRO A 171 -4.78 -9.09 -12.69
C PRO A 171 -3.96 -9.20 -11.41
N ILE A 172 -2.84 -9.91 -11.47
CA ILE A 172 -1.86 -10.02 -10.39
C ILE A 172 -0.55 -9.41 -10.89
N GLY A 173 -0.14 -8.31 -10.24
CA GLY A 173 1.13 -7.64 -10.51
C GLY A 173 2.32 -8.45 -10.01
N GLN A 174 3.52 -8.14 -10.52
CA GLN A 174 4.73 -8.90 -10.21
C GLN A 174 5.06 -8.91 -8.71
N GLU A 175 4.90 -7.78 -8.01
CA GLU A 175 5.19 -7.69 -6.58
C GLU A 175 4.29 -8.60 -5.74
N LEU A 176 2.97 -8.61 -6.05
CA LEU A 176 2.02 -9.49 -5.39
C LEU A 176 2.28 -10.96 -5.73
N ALA A 177 2.63 -11.26 -6.98
CA ALA A 177 3.01 -12.61 -7.39
C ALA A 177 4.25 -13.11 -6.62
N ASP A 178 5.25 -12.25 -6.42
CA ASP A 178 6.46 -12.60 -5.68
C ASP A 178 6.13 -12.86 -4.19
N LEU A 179 5.31 -12.00 -3.57
CA LEU A 179 4.81 -12.18 -2.19
C LEU A 179 4.04 -13.48 -2.00
N ILE A 180 3.10 -13.78 -2.91
CA ILE A 180 2.30 -15.02 -2.86
C ILE A 180 3.22 -16.24 -3.05
N THR A 181 4.14 -16.18 -4.01
CA THR A 181 5.09 -17.26 -4.30
C THR A 181 5.90 -17.60 -3.05
N GLU A 182 6.39 -16.58 -2.36
CA GLU A 182 7.19 -16.75 -1.17
C GLU A 182 6.37 -17.32 -0.01
N ALA A 183 5.23 -16.72 0.32
CA ALA A 183 4.36 -17.18 1.41
C ALA A 183 3.94 -18.65 1.24
N ALA A 184 3.59 -19.05 0.01
CA ALA A 184 3.21 -20.41 -0.31
C ALA A 184 4.41 -21.38 -0.28
N THR A 185 5.58 -20.95 -0.76
CA THR A 185 6.81 -21.76 -0.70
C THR A 185 7.20 -22.05 0.75
N ASP A 186 7.10 -21.05 1.61
CA ASP A 186 7.40 -21.18 3.04
C ASP A 186 6.42 -22.07 3.78
N ALA A 187 5.13 -21.98 3.45
CA ALA A 187 4.11 -22.88 3.96
C ALA A 187 4.42 -24.34 3.63
N LEU A 188 4.77 -24.63 2.37
CA LEU A 188 5.14 -25.98 1.93
C LEU A 188 6.43 -26.48 2.57
N ASN A 189 7.44 -25.62 2.73
CA ASN A 189 8.67 -25.97 3.44
C ASN A 189 8.42 -26.33 4.92
N ARG A 190 7.50 -25.62 5.58
CA ARG A 190 7.10 -25.94 6.97
C ARG A 190 6.31 -27.24 7.05
N ALA A 191 5.39 -27.47 6.12
CA ALA A 191 4.57 -28.68 6.08
C ALA A 191 5.41 -29.92 5.75
N PHE A 192 6.44 -29.78 4.90
CA PHE A 192 7.27 -30.89 4.43
C PHE A 192 8.78 -30.60 4.57
N PRO A 193 9.33 -30.61 5.80
CA PRO A 193 10.75 -30.35 6.03
C PRO A 193 11.64 -31.33 5.25
N GLY A 194 12.65 -30.80 4.55
CA GLY A 194 13.61 -31.58 3.76
C GLY A 194 13.13 -31.96 2.35
N ALA A 195 11.85 -31.76 2.01
CA ALA A 195 11.34 -32.08 0.67
C ALA A 195 11.96 -31.20 -0.43
N ARG A 196 12.34 -29.96 -0.10
CA ARG A 196 13.08 -29.05 -0.99
C ARG A 196 14.51 -29.51 -1.29
N ASP A 197 15.12 -30.26 -0.37
CA ASP A 197 16.52 -30.68 -0.49
C ASP A 197 16.70 -31.88 -1.44
N CYS A 198 15.59 -32.53 -1.81
CA CYS A 198 15.55 -33.56 -2.84
C CYS A 198 15.75 -32.95 -4.24
N ASP A 199 16.43 -33.69 -5.12
CA ASP A 199 16.56 -33.30 -6.53
C ASP A 199 15.31 -33.76 -7.28
N HIS A 200 14.38 -32.84 -7.51
CA HIS A 200 13.18 -33.10 -8.29
C HIS A 200 13.47 -32.87 -9.77
N ASP A 201 13.33 -33.92 -10.57
CA ASP A 201 13.33 -33.80 -12.03
C ASP A 201 12.01 -33.18 -12.53
N ARG A 202 12.02 -32.66 -13.76
CA ARG A 202 10.89 -31.91 -14.36
C ARG A 202 9.54 -32.65 -14.40
N TYR A 203 9.55 -33.96 -14.19
CA TYR A 203 8.38 -34.83 -14.28
C TYR A 203 8.08 -35.56 -12.96
N GLU A 204 8.87 -35.32 -11.92
CA GLU A 204 8.76 -36.00 -10.65
C GLU A 204 7.99 -35.11 -9.65
N GLY A 205 6.98 -35.71 -9.03
CA GLY A 205 6.20 -35.05 -7.98
C GLY A 205 6.82 -35.24 -6.60
N VAL A 206 6.29 -34.53 -5.61
CA VAL A 206 6.67 -34.65 -4.21
C VAL A 206 5.77 -35.72 -3.56
N GLU A 207 6.29 -36.92 -3.34
CA GLU A 207 5.50 -38.05 -2.80
C GLU A 207 4.82 -37.74 -1.46
N VAL A 208 5.52 -37.05 -0.55
CA VAL A 208 4.98 -36.68 0.78
C VAL A 208 3.80 -35.72 0.64
N LEU A 209 3.88 -34.79 -0.31
CA LEU A 209 2.76 -33.89 -0.64
C LEU A 209 1.62 -34.69 -1.28
N ALA A 210 1.91 -35.67 -2.15
CA ALA A 210 0.88 -36.52 -2.75
C ALA A 210 0.08 -37.28 -1.69
N GLU A 211 0.74 -37.83 -0.67
CA GLU A 211 0.06 -38.50 0.44
C GLU A 211 -0.72 -37.50 1.31
N ALA A 212 -0.14 -36.33 1.60
CA ALA A 212 -0.84 -35.28 2.34
C ALA A 212 -2.14 -34.85 1.62
N LEU A 213 -2.08 -34.64 0.31
CA LEU A 213 -3.25 -34.32 -0.53
C LEU A 213 -4.24 -35.50 -0.63
N ARG A 214 -3.79 -36.74 -0.44
CA ARG A 214 -4.66 -37.94 -0.41
C ARG A 214 -5.46 -38.03 0.88
N LEU A 215 -4.88 -37.57 1.99
CA LEU A 215 -5.50 -37.56 3.31
C LEU A 215 -6.51 -36.42 3.50
N LEU A 216 -6.51 -35.43 2.61
CA LEU A 216 -7.55 -34.40 2.58
C LEU A 216 -8.91 -35.03 2.22
N PRO A 217 -9.99 -34.73 2.95
CA PRO A 217 -11.34 -35.19 2.64
C PRO A 217 -11.72 -35.01 1.17
N PRO A 218 -12.47 -35.95 0.55
CA PRO A 218 -12.91 -35.84 -0.84
C PRO A 218 -13.68 -34.52 -1.12
N ALA A 219 -14.46 -34.03 -0.16
CA ALA A 219 -15.15 -32.74 -0.27
C ALA A 219 -14.22 -31.50 -0.29
N GLN A 220 -12.93 -31.65 0.03
CA GLN A 220 -11.90 -30.62 -0.12
C GLN A 220 -11.17 -30.72 -1.46
N VAL A 221 -11.34 -31.82 -2.21
CA VAL A 221 -10.57 -32.12 -3.44
C VAL A 221 -11.49 -32.28 -4.67
N GLU A 222 -12.77 -32.66 -4.50
CA GLU A 222 -13.74 -32.88 -5.57
C GLU A 222 -14.23 -31.58 -6.25
N HIS A 223 -13.94 -30.40 -5.68
CA HIS A 223 -14.32 -29.09 -6.22
C HIS A 223 -13.38 -28.58 -7.33
N PHE A 224 -12.30 -29.29 -7.63
CA PHE A 224 -11.24 -28.81 -8.54
C PHE A 224 -11.43 -29.12 -10.03
N SER A 225 -12.50 -29.83 -10.42
CA SER A 225 -12.94 -29.83 -11.82
C SER A 225 -14.28 -30.55 -12.04
N SER A 226 -15.35 -29.78 -12.18
CA SER A 226 -16.33 -30.06 -13.24
C SER A 226 -17.00 -28.76 -13.66
N GLY A 227 -17.10 -28.55 -14.97
CA GLY A 227 -17.84 -27.42 -15.51
C GLY A 227 -19.31 -27.53 -15.10
N ARG A 228 -19.75 -26.54 -14.33
CA ARG A 228 -21.10 -26.31 -13.77
C ARG A 228 -21.43 -27.14 -12.51
N ARG A 229 -21.76 -26.35 -11.46
CA ARG A 229 -22.27 -26.68 -10.11
C ARG A 229 -21.17 -26.91 -9.07
N ILE A 230 -20.65 -25.81 -8.53
CA ILE A 230 -19.80 -25.78 -7.34
C ILE A 230 -20.69 -25.48 -6.15
N THR A 231 -20.77 -26.44 -5.24
CA THR A 231 -21.49 -26.36 -3.97
C THR A 231 -20.45 -26.44 -2.86
N ALA A 232 -19.85 -25.33 -2.42
CA ALA A 232 -18.75 -25.35 -1.45
C ALA A 232 -19.26 -25.08 -0.04
N SER A 233 -19.00 -26.00 0.89
CA SER A 233 -19.17 -25.77 2.33
C SER A 233 -17.80 -25.53 2.95
N SER A 234 -17.68 -24.46 3.75
CA SER A 234 -16.55 -24.25 4.65
C SER A 234 -16.65 -25.28 5.79
N HIS A 235 -15.53 -25.89 6.17
CA HIS A 235 -15.51 -26.72 7.37
C HIS A 235 -14.62 -26.07 8.43
N ARG A 236 -15.29 -25.65 9.51
CA ARG A 236 -14.85 -24.94 10.73
C ARG A 236 -14.63 -23.42 10.58
N ASP A 237 -15.71 -22.69 10.84
CA ASP A 237 -15.80 -21.33 11.42
C ASP A 237 -15.09 -20.18 10.68
N ILE A 238 -15.16 -20.13 9.34
CA ILE A 238 -14.64 -18.99 8.57
C ILE A 238 -15.59 -18.68 7.41
N GLU A 239 -16.27 -17.54 7.50
CA GLU A 239 -17.09 -16.97 6.43
C GLU A 239 -16.24 -15.97 5.62
N GLY A 240 -16.12 -16.20 4.31
CA GLY A 240 -15.71 -15.16 3.36
C GLY A 240 -16.91 -14.25 3.09
N GLY A 241 -16.72 -12.93 3.19
CA GLY A 241 -17.79 -11.94 3.11
C GLY A 241 -17.77 -11.08 1.85
N ILE A 242 -18.95 -10.59 1.48
CA ILE A 242 -19.15 -9.54 0.48
C ILE A 242 -19.71 -8.30 1.16
N VAL A 243 -19.22 -7.13 0.77
CA VAL A 243 -19.86 -5.85 1.11
C VAL A 243 -20.15 -5.09 -0.18
N ALA A 244 -21.42 -4.80 -0.43
CA ALA A 244 -21.83 -3.83 -1.45
C ALA A 244 -21.46 -2.42 -0.98
N LEU A 245 -20.73 -1.70 -1.82
CA LEU A 245 -20.25 -0.35 -1.54
C LEU A 245 -21.06 0.64 -2.38
N SER A 246 -21.98 1.37 -1.74
CA SER A 246 -22.66 2.53 -2.33
C SER A 246 -21.71 3.74 -2.31
N THR A 247 -21.45 4.31 -3.47
CA THR A 247 -20.30 5.19 -3.75
C THR A 247 -20.42 6.61 -3.19
N ASP A 248 -19.26 7.16 -2.80
CA ASP A 248 -18.93 8.59 -2.79
C ASP A 248 -18.02 8.90 -4.01
N PRO A 249 -17.83 10.16 -4.44
CA PRO A 249 -18.04 10.59 -5.82
C PRO A 249 -16.97 10.15 -6.84
N PRO A 250 -17.30 10.19 -8.14
CA PRO A 250 -16.58 9.48 -9.19
C PRO A 250 -15.49 10.29 -9.90
N VAL A 251 -14.46 9.61 -10.41
CA VAL A 251 -13.42 10.20 -11.26
C VAL A 251 -13.53 9.68 -12.69
N THR A 252 -13.58 10.61 -13.65
CA THR A 252 -13.49 10.29 -15.08
C THR A 252 -12.02 10.17 -15.50
N LEU A 253 -11.64 9.00 -16.04
CA LEU A 253 -10.33 8.79 -16.67
C LEU A 253 -10.32 9.42 -18.07
N SER A 254 -10.15 10.74 -18.13
CA SER A 254 -9.84 11.40 -19.41
C SER A 254 -8.95 12.64 -19.22
N GLY A 255 -7.81 12.65 -19.91
CA GLY A 255 -7.14 13.90 -20.30
C GLY A 255 -5.81 14.22 -19.63
N PHE A 256 -4.73 13.59 -20.11
CA PHE A 256 -3.46 14.30 -20.20
C PHE A 256 -3.65 15.55 -21.07
N SER A 257 -3.60 16.76 -20.50
CA SER A 257 -3.29 17.98 -21.25
C SER A 257 -2.73 19.09 -20.36
N ARG A 258 -1.61 19.64 -20.82
CA ARG A 258 -0.75 20.66 -20.22
C ARG A 258 -1.48 22.01 -20.05
N GLY A 259 -1.29 22.67 -18.91
CA GLY A 259 -1.77 24.04 -18.67
C GLY A 259 -0.93 24.80 -17.64
N ILE A 260 -0.47 25.99 -18.03
CA ILE A 260 0.60 26.79 -17.43
C ILE A 260 0.09 27.68 -16.28
N CYS A 261 0.91 27.81 -15.23
CA CYS A 261 0.71 28.70 -14.08
C CYS A 261 0.75 30.19 -14.45
N LYS A 262 -0.09 31.02 -13.82
CA LYS A 262 0.20 32.45 -13.59
C LYS A 262 -0.08 32.80 -12.13
N VAL A 263 0.97 33.32 -11.49
CA VAL A 263 1.02 33.80 -10.10
C VAL A 263 0.61 35.28 -10.06
N GLN A 264 -0.09 35.69 -9.00
CA GLN A 264 -0.19 37.11 -8.62
C GLN A 264 0.01 37.25 -7.10
N GLN A 265 0.89 38.17 -6.72
CA GLN A 265 1.35 38.47 -5.35
C GLN A 265 0.43 39.44 -4.59
N ALA A 266 0.43 39.32 -3.26
CA ALA A 266 0.33 40.39 -2.24
C ALA A 266 0.55 39.72 -0.86
N GLY A 267 1.18 40.25 0.19
CA GLY A 267 1.72 41.56 0.55
C GLY A 267 1.81 41.58 2.10
N ASP A 268 2.97 41.91 2.66
CA ASP A 268 3.33 41.79 4.09
C ASP A 268 2.62 42.73 5.06
N SER A 269 2.50 42.33 6.35
CA SER A 269 2.69 43.23 7.50
C SER A 269 2.97 42.47 8.82
N HIS A 270 3.94 42.97 9.59
CA HIS A 270 4.51 42.38 10.81
C HIS A 270 3.85 42.91 12.11
N GLY A 271 3.72 42.04 13.12
CA GLY A 271 3.40 42.36 14.53
C GLY A 271 3.95 41.27 15.49
N PRO A 272 4.20 41.57 16.79
CA PRO A 272 5.22 40.90 17.59
C PRO A 272 4.82 39.54 18.21
N ARG A 273 5.86 38.72 18.38
CA ARG A 273 5.87 37.29 18.70
C ARG A 273 5.32 36.93 20.08
N THR A 274 4.22 36.18 20.08
CA THR A 274 3.89 35.20 21.12
C THR A 274 4.21 33.82 20.53
N ARG A 275 4.80 32.90 21.29
CA ARG A 275 5.20 31.57 20.79
C ARG A 275 3.96 30.68 20.66
N THR A 276 3.10 31.00 19.70
CA THR A 276 1.91 30.25 19.33
C THR A 276 2.33 29.02 18.54
N LEU A 277 1.85 27.83 18.92
CA LEU A 277 1.97 26.63 18.09
C LEU A 277 1.23 26.92 16.77
N LEU A 278 1.91 26.75 15.64
CA LEU A 278 1.49 27.31 14.35
C LEU A 278 0.72 26.26 13.53
N PRO A 279 -0.28 26.71 12.73
CA PRO A 279 -1.09 25.83 11.87
C PRO A 279 -0.23 25.09 10.82
N PRO A 280 -0.77 24.02 10.19
CA PRO A 280 -0.06 23.25 9.17
C PRO A 280 0.56 24.15 8.09
N PRO A 281 1.84 23.98 7.73
CA PRO A 281 2.50 24.88 6.78
C PRO A 281 1.90 24.76 5.39
N ARG A 282 1.61 25.91 4.76
CA ARG A 282 1.03 25.98 3.40
C ARG A 282 2.05 25.77 2.29
N THR A 283 3.33 25.61 2.64
CA THR A 283 4.46 25.51 1.70
C THR A 283 5.51 24.55 2.25
N THR A 284 6.03 23.68 1.40
CA THR A 284 7.18 22.81 1.69
C THR A 284 8.43 23.32 0.97
N GLY A 285 9.59 22.98 1.49
CA GLY A 285 10.88 23.23 0.84
C GLY A 285 11.92 22.20 1.28
N PHE A 286 13.17 22.48 0.97
CA PHE A 286 14.27 21.54 1.18
C PHE A 286 15.36 22.14 2.05
N VAL A 287 15.89 21.34 2.97
CA VAL A 287 17.20 21.57 3.58
C VAL A 287 18.20 20.69 2.86
N TYR A 288 19.35 21.23 2.46
CA TYR A 288 20.32 20.52 1.62
C TYR A 288 21.74 20.65 2.13
N VAL A 289 22.56 19.69 1.72
CA VAL A 289 24.02 19.68 1.88
C VAL A 289 24.65 19.80 0.50
N GLN A 290 25.55 20.75 0.33
CA GLN A 290 26.25 21.00 -0.93
C GLN A 290 27.76 21.02 -0.73
N ARG A 291 28.49 20.57 -1.74
CA ARG A 291 29.94 20.58 -1.81
C ARG A 291 30.41 21.46 -2.97
N ASN A 292 31.53 22.13 -2.79
CA ASN A 292 32.25 22.77 -3.88
C ASN A 292 33.64 22.12 -4.01
N PRO A 293 34.06 21.65 -5.20
CA PRO A 293 35.39 21.09 -5.40
C PRO A 293 36.55 22.03 -5.02
N ALA A 294 36.33 23.36 -5.04
CA ALA A 294 37.31 24.34 -4.55
C ALA A 294 37.57 24.26 -3.03
N PHE A 295 36.61 23.71 -2.27
CA PHE A 295 36.63 23.63 -0.80
C PHE A 295 36.37 22.18 -0.36
N PRO A 296 37.27 21.23 -0.66
CA PRO A 296 36.99 19.79 -0.56
C PRO A 296 36.71 19.31 0.87
N SER A 297 37.21 20.00 1.89
CA SER A 297 37.01 19.67 3.31
C SER A 297 35.86 20.45 3.97
N MET A 298 34.99 21.09 3.18
CA MET A 298 33.91 21.91 3.71
C MET A 298 32.59 21.57 3.02
N LEU A 299 31.54 21.52 3.83
CA LEU A 299 30.18 21.37 3.35
C LEU A 299 29.40 22.66 3.60
N LYS A 300 28.56 23.03 2.64
CA LYS A 300 27.57 24.09 2.78
C LYS A 300 26.23 23.46 3.16
N ILE A 301 25.61 23.95 4.23
CA ILE A 301 24.26 23.53 4.63
C ILE A 301 23.34 24.74 4.49
N GLY A 302 22.26 24.60 3.74
CA GLY A 302 21.31 25.68 3.50
C GLY A 302 19.92 25.16 3.20
N TYR A 303 18.99 26.08 2.90
CA TYR A 303 17.62 25.73 2.53
C TYR A 303 17.15 26.41 1.24
N SER A 304 16.06 25.91 0.67
CA SER A 304 15.36 26.53 -0.46
C SER A 304 13.90 26.10 -0.52
N ASP A 305 13.02 27.02 -0.94
CA ASP A 305 11.62 26.72 -1.29
C ASP A 305 11.47 26.18 -2.73
N ARG A 306 12.60 26.08 -3.46
CA ARG A 306 12.71 25.48 -4.80
C ARG A 306 13.64 24.26 -4.73
N LEU A 307 13.81 23.60 -5.88
CA LEU A 307 14.81 22.55 -6.01
C LEU A 307 16.20 23.04 -5.59
N ALA A 308 16.89 22.26 -4.75
CA ALA A 308 18.20 22.60 -4.21
C ALA A 308 19.23 22.84 -5.31
N GLU A 309 19.07 22.18 -6.46
CA GLU A 309 19.90 22.27 -7.65
C GLU A 309 19.73 23.63 -8.35
N ASP A 310 18.52 24.18 -8.38
CA ASP A 310 18.27 25.52 -8.92
C ASP A 310 19.00 26.57 -8.03
N ARG A 311 18.97 26.37 -6.71
CA ARG A 311 19.72 27.22 -5.77
C ARG A 311 21.24 27.06 -5.88
N ALA A 312 21.74 25.83 -6.07
CA ALA A 312 23.15 25.55 -6.30
C ALA A 312 23.67 26.29 -7.55
N LYS A 313 22.89 26.27 -8.66
CA LYS A 313 23.21 26.96 -9.91
C LYS A 313 23.27 28.48 -9.73
N GLU A 314 22.33 29.07 -8.99
CA GLU A 314 22.34 30.51 -8.68
C GLU A 314 23.62 30.93 -7.93
N LEU A 315 24.01 30.16 -6.91
CA LEU A 315 25.21 30.42 -6.09
C LEU A 315 26.51 30.21 -6.86
N SER A 316 26.49 29.44 -7.95
CA SER A 316 27.66 29.05 -8.73
C SER A 316 28.04 30.05 -9.85
N ARG A 317 27.35 31.20 -9.98
CA ARG A 317 27.46 32.08 -11.16
C ARG A 317 28.74 32.91 -11.25
N THR A 318 29.11 33.68 -10.23
CA THR A 318 30.25 34.62 -10.35
C THR A 318 31.13 34.68 -9.10
N SER A 319 30.72 34.03 -8.00
CA SER A 319 31.33 34.18 -6.67
C SER A 319 32.16 32.98 -6.20
N VAL A 320 32.21 31.89 -6.98
CA VAL A 320 32.97 30.67 -6.64
C VAL A 320 33.66 30.04 -7.87
N PRO A 321 34.81 29.36 -7.72
CA PRO A 321 35.59 28.84 -8.85
C PRO A 321 34.97 27.63 -9.57
N PHE A 322 34.27 26.77 -8.84
CA PHE A 322 33.59 25.59 -9.38
C PHE A 322 32.12 25.59 -8.97
N PRO A 323 31.22 24.91 -9.71
CA PRO A 323 29.83 24.78 -9.32
C PRO A 323 29.66 23.95 -8.04
N PHE A 324 28.58 24.22 -7.31
CA PHE A 324 28.17 23.39 -6.18
C PHE A 324 27.47 22.12 -6.65
N GLU A 325 27.80 21.01 -6.00
CA GLU A 325 27.16 19.70 -6.11
C GLU A 325 26.24 19.49 -4.90
N VAL A 326 24.99 19.08 -5.10
CA VAL A 326 24.06 18.73 -4.02
C VAL A 326 24.32 17.28 -3.63
N LEU A 327 24.76 17.04 -2.39
CA LEU A 327 25.06 15.71 -1.88
C LEU A 327 23.87 15.07 -1.16
N PHE A 328 23.00 15.89 -0.57
CA PHE A 328 21.84 15.45 0.18
C PHE A 328 20.78 16.54 0.20
N ARG A 329 19.51 16.14 0.29
CA ARG A 329 18.42 17.04 0.66
C ARG A 329 17.33 16.30 1.43
N ALA A 330 16.67 17.01 2.33
CA ALA A 330 15.48 16.55 3.04
C ALA A 330 14.34 17.53 2.78
N ILE A 331 13.17 17.02 2.39
CA ILE A 331 11.96 17.82 2.30
C ILE A 331 11.43 18.10 3.71
N SER A 332 10.95 19.32 3.95
CA SER A 332 10.39 19.73 5.23
C SER A 332 9.27 20.75 5.01
N SER A 333 8.27 20.74 5.90
CA SER A 333 7.28 21.79 5.96
C SER A 333 7.80 23.08 6.63
N ARG A 334 8.98 23.05 7.26
CA ARG A 334 9.62 24.21 7.93
C ARG A 334 11.13 24.27 7.66
N PRO A 335 11.57 24.32 6.39
CA PRO A 335 12.97 24.16 6.03
C PRO A 335 13.88 25.22 6.66
N GLU A 336 13.43 26.47 6.80
CA GLU A 336 14.20 27.54 7.45
C GLU A 336 14.43 27.26 8.95
N ASP A 337 13.43 26.76 9.67
CA ASP A 337 13.58 26.46 11.10
C ASP A 337 14.49 25.26 11.35
N VAL A 338 14.42 24.27 10.46
CA VAL A 338 15.34 23.12 10.46
C VAL A 338 16.76 23.59 10.21
N GLU A 339 16.99 24.37 9.15
CA GLU A 339 18.32 24.89 8.79
C GLU A 339 18.95 25.71 9.91
N ARG A 340 18.19 26.64 10.51
CA ARG A 340 18.63 27.43 11.66
C ARG A 340 19.00 26.56 12.86
N SER A 341 18.28 25.46 13.06
CA SER A 341 18.55 24.52 14.16
C SER A 341 19.81 23.71 13.89
N VAL A 342 20.03 23.26 12.65
CA VAL A 342 21.26 22.57 12.23
C VAL A 342 22.47 23.48 12.37
N HIS A 343 22.36 24.74 11.95
CA HIS A 343 23.45 25.72 12.10
C HIS A 343 23.83 25.96 13.56
N ARG A 344 22.84 25.99 14.46
CA ARG A 344 23.08 26.10 15.91
C ARG A 344 23.73 24.84 16.46
N LEU A 345 23.24 23.66 16.07
CA LEU A 345 23.80 22.38 16.51
C LEU A 345 25.27 22.22 16.08
N LEU A 346 25.59 22.64 14.86
CA LEU A 346 26.94 22.54 14.27
C LEU A 346 27.78 23.82 14.42
N THR A 347 27.45 24.69 15.37
CA THR A 347 28.13 25.98 15.53
C THR A 347 29.63 25.82 15.79
N ALA A 348 30.06 24.79 16.53
CA ALA A 348 31.47 24.55 16.82
C ALA A 348 32.28 24.15 15.57
N GLN A 349 31.62 23.57 14.57
CA GLN A 349 32.22 23.12 13.30
C GLN A 349 32.07 24.16 12.19
N ARG A 350 31.39 25.28 12.45
CA ARG A 350 31.15 26.35 11.49
C ARG A 350 32.43 27.12 11.22
N VAL A 351 32.83 27.24 9.96
CA VAL A 351 34.10 27.85 9.53
C VAL A 351 34.12 29.36 9.80
N SER A 352 32.98 30.03 9.67
CA SER A 352 32.83 31.46 9.94
C SER A 352 31.42 31.74 10.43
N ALA A 353 31.28 32.61 11.44
CA ALA A 353 29.98 32.99 11.99
C ALA A 353 29.03 33.59 10.93
N GLU A 354 29.58 34.28 9.92
CA GLU A 354 28.81 34.96 8.87
C GLU A 354 28.50 34.07 7.67
N ARG A 355 29.07 32.86 7.59
CA ARG A 355 28.94 31.98 6.42
C ARG A 355 28.45 30.59 6.80
N GLU A 356 27.72 29.96 5.91
CA GLU A 356 27.02 28.69 6.14
C GLU A 356 27.88 27.48 5.72
N PHE A 357 29.18 27.53 6.03
CA PHE A 357 30.14 26.45 5.73
C PHE A 357 30.59 25.77 7.02
N PHE A 358 30.67 24.45 6.97
CA PHE A 358 30.93 23.58 8.12
C PHE A 358 32.04 22.58 7.77
N ASN A 359 32.93 22.34 8.74
CA ASN A 359 33.97 21.32 8.65
C ASN A 359 33.45 20.03 9.32
N VAL A 360 32.60 19.32 8.59
CA VAL A 360 31.96 18.05 8.98
C VAL A 360 31.93 17.13 7.77
N ASP A 361 31.88 15.82 8.00
CA ASP A 361 31.57 14.85 6.95
C ASP A 361 30.06 14.86 6.60
N LEU A 362 29.72 14.18 5.50
CA LEU A 362 28.36 14.15 4.98
C LEU A 362 27.40 13.44 5.93
N GLU A 363 27.83 12.35 6.56
CA GLU A 363 27.02 11.54 7.46
C GLU A 363 26.59 12.35 8.69
N THR A 364 27.55 13.02 9.34
CA THR A 364 27.30 13.93 10.47
C THR A 364 26.32 15.05 10.08
N ALA A 365 26.46 15.61 8.87
CA ALA A 365 25.54 16.64 8.38
C ALA A 365 24.12 16.10 8.17
N ILE A 366 23.97 14.89 7.61
CA ILE A 366 22.67 14.23 7.40
C ILE A 366 22.00 13.94 8.74
N GLU A 367 22.73 13.36 9.70
CA GLU A 367 22.20 13.07 11.04
C GLU A 367 21.76 14.33 11.76
N ALA A 368 22.56 15.41 11.69
CA ALA A 368 22.20 16.71 12.26
C ALA A 368 20.90 17.25 11.65
N ILE A 369 20.73 17.16 10.32
CA ILE A 369 19.50 17.57 9.63
C ILE A 369 18.31 16.73 10.10
N ARG A 370 18.42 15.40 10.10
CA ARG A 370 17.34 14.49 10.52
C ARG A 370 16.92 14.75 11.98
N HIS A 371 17.89 14.91 12.87
CA HIS A 371 17.64 15.25 14.27
C HIS A 371 16.89 16.58 14.43
N CYS A 372 17.40 17.65 13.80
CA CYS A 372 16.75 18.96 13.84
C CYS A 372 15.38 18.97 13.16
N GLN A 373 15.17 18.15 12.13
CA GLN A 373 13.88 17.98 11.48
C GLN A 373 12.85 17.32 12.40
N GLY A 374 13.25 16.25 13.10
CA GLY A 374 12.40 15.62 14.12
C GLY A 374 11.98 16.61 15.21
N GLU A 375 12.90 17.44 15.69
CA GLU A 375 12.61 18.46 16.70
C GLU A 375 11.72 19.61 16.18
N ALA A 376 11.88 20.00 14.91
CA ALA A 376 11.16 21.15 14.34
C ALA A 376 9.78 20.80 13.75
N THR A 377 9.60 19.55 13.32
CA THR A 377 8.39 19.11 12.57
C THR A 377 7.86 17.74 12.97
N GLY A 378 8.46 17.07 13.96
CA GLY A 378 7.99 15.78 14.47
C GLY A 378 6.71 15.87 15.30
N ILE A 379 6.20 14.72 15.73
CA ILE A 379 4.87 14.57 16.38
C ILE A 379 4.65 15.46 17.60
N THR A 380 5.72 15.79 18.33
CA THR A 380 5.68 16.65 19.52
C THR A 380 5.36 18.10 19.20
N THR A 381 5.53 18.52 17.94
CA THR A 381 5.27 19.89 17.47
C THR A 381 3.81 20.14 17.09
N TRP A 382 3.02 19.07 16.94
CA TRP A 382 1.59 19.11 16.63
C TRP A 382 0.76 19.06 17.90
N GLU A 383 -0.36 19.76 17.95
CA GLU A 383 -1.30 19.65 19.07
C GLU A 383 -1.93 18.25 19.09
N PRO A 384 -1.99 17.58 20.26
CA PRO A 384 -2.55 16.25 20.34
C PRO A 384 -4.09 16.28 20.28
N ILE A 385 -4.69 15.10 20.11
CA ILE A 385 -6.14 14.89 20.27
C ILE A 385 -6.60 15.53 21.60
N PRO A 386 -7.71 16.29 21.61
CA PRO A 386 -8.80 16.31 20.62
C PRO A 386 -8.66 17.34 19.49
N VAL A 387 -7.51 18.02 19.34
CA VAL A 387 -7.36 19.04 18.29
C VAL A 387 -7.28 18.38 16.90
N ILE A 388 -8.16 18.82 15.99
CA ILE A 388 -8.23 18.32 14.61
C ILE A 388 -7.43 19.22 13.67
N HIS A 389 -6.41 18.65 13.03
CA HIS A 389 -5.60 19.33 12.01
C HIS A 389 -6.22 19.12 10.63
N ARG A 390 -7.00 20.10 10.16
CA ARG A 390 -7.69 20.01 8.87
C ARG A 390 -6.74 20.24 7.69
N LEU A 391 -6.76 19.29 6.75
CA LEU A 391 -5.99 19.27 5.52
C LEU A 391 -6.84 19.84 4.38
N ARG A 392 -6.60 21.09 3.99
CA ARG A 392 -7.33 21.75 2.91
C ARG A 392 -6.59 21.64 1.60
N ALA A 393 -7.32 21.69 0.49
CA ALA A 393 -6.70 21.63 -0.82
C ALA A 393 -5.61 22.70 -1.01
N GLY A 394 -4.42 22.26 -1.43
CA GLY A 394 -3.21 23.05 -1.55
C GLY A 394 -2.24 22.87 -0.37
N ASP A 395 -2.70 22.33 0.77
CA ASP A 395 -1.83 22.07 1.91
C ASP A 395 -0.86 20.91 1.61
N ARG A 396 0.36 21.04 2.13
CA ARG A 396 1.43 20.06 2.00
C ARG A 396 2.09 19.82 3.35
N VAL A 397 1.87 18.64 3.89
CA VAL A 397 2.38 18.23 5.19
C VAL A 397 3.46 17.18 4.98
N VAL A 398 4.59 17.34 5.66
CA VAL A 398 5.68 16.38 5.67
C VAL A 398 5.95 16.02 7.12
N LEU A 399 5.76 14.75 7.45
CA LEU A 399 5.96 14.20 8.78
C LEU A 399 7.28 13.42 8.79
N PRO A 400 8.31 13.89 9.50
CA PRO A 400 9.49 13.08 9.78
C PRO A 400 9.13 12.02 10.82
N LEU A 401 9.38 10.76 10.48
CA LEU A 401 8.93 9.63 11.27
C LEU A 401 10.10 8.98 12.02
N LYS A 402 9.72 8.34 13.12
CA LYS A 402 10.56 7.43 13.90
C LYS A 402 10.05 6.01 13.75
N GLY A 403 10.95 5.04 13.73
CA GLY A 403 10.58 3.64 13.66
C GLY A 403 9.65 3.24 14.81
N GLY A 404 8.60 2.47 14.51
CA GLY A 404 7.62 2.01 15.48
C GLY A 404 6.46 2.99 15.74
N GLN A 405 6.45 4.16 15.12
CA GLN A 405 5.28 5.03 15.09
C GLN A 405 4.16 4.41 14.26
N LEU A 406 2.92 4.58 14.73
CA LEU A 406 1.74 3.95 14.13
C LEU A 406 0.83 5.02 13.53
N PHE A 407 0.03 4.61 12.56
CA PHE A 407 -1.09 5.37 12.08
C PHE A 407 -2.36 4.55 12.06
N THR A 408 -3.50 5.23 12.17
CA THR A 408 -4.82 4.64 12.00
C THR A 408 -5.61 5.53 11.06
N LEU A 409 -6.06 4.95 9.96
CA LEU A 409 -6.98 5.60 9.03
C LEU A 409 -8.41 5.26 9.46
N THR A 410 -9.23 6.27 9.67
CA THR A 410 -10.66 6.11 9.95
C THR A 410 -11.47 6.84 8.91
N ALA A 411 -12.56 6.24 8.46
CA ALA A 411 -13.44 6.78 7.43
C ALA A 411 -14.91 6.59 7.81
N TYR A 412 -15.78 7.41 7.24
CA TYR A 412 -17.22 7.17 7.30
C TYR A 412 -17.58 6.22 6.16
N PRO A 413 -18.14 5.03 6.43
CA PRO A 413 -18.43 4.04 5.39
C PRO A 413 -19.33 4.55 4.26
N HIS A 414 -20.19 5.52 4.55
CA HIS A 414 -21.04 6.22 3.58
C HIS A 414 -21.46 7.60 4.12
N LEU A 415 -21.96 8.47 3.23
CA LEU A 415 -22.38 9.86 3.54
C LEU A 415 -23.38 10.00 4.71
N LEU A 416 -24.15 8.95 5.00
CA LEU A 416 -25.16 8.91 6.06
C LEU A 416 -24.71 8.16 7.32
N SER A 417 -23.47 7.68 7.36
CA SER A 417 -22.95 6.94 8.51
C SER A 417 -22.95 7.83 9.75
N SER A 418 -23.57 7.33 10.82
CA SER A 418 -23.62 8.04 12.10
C SER A 418 -22.33 7.94 12.92
N SER A 419 -21.40 7.06 12.51
CA SER A 419 -20.10 6.83 13.13
C SER A 419 -19.04 6.55 12.05
N ALA A 420 -17.78 6.88 12.37
CA ALA A 420 -16.64 6.45 11.58
C ALA A 420 -16.21 5.02 11.99
N ASP A 421 -15.59 4.31 11.05
CA ASP A 421 -14.96 3.01 11.29
C ASP A 421 -13.44 3.11 11.05
N VAL A 422 -12.69 2.20 11.65
CA VAL A 422 -11.26 2.03 11.34
C VAL A 422 -11.14 1.32 10.00
N LEU A 423 -10.47 1.97 9.04
CA LEU A 423 -10.26 1.46 7.70
C LEU A 423 -8.94 0.70 7.57
N ASP A 424 -7.87 1.22 8.17
CA ASP A 424 -6.54 0.63 8.04
C ASP A 424 -5.58 1.05 9.18
N PHE A 425 -4.51 0.29 9.35
CA PHE A 425 -3.41 0.57 10.27
C PHE A 425 -2.09 0.59 9.53
N TRP A 426 -1.28 1.61 9.81
CA TRP A 426 0.03 1.77 9.19
C TRP A 426 1.14 1.91 10.21
N GLN A 427 2.37 1.67 9.77
CA GLN A 427 3.55 1.76 10.60
C GLN A 427 4.74 2.38 9.86
N ALA A 428 5.44 3.27 10.55
CA ALA A 428 6.78 3.71 10.18
C ALA A 428 7.82 2.69 10.66
N HIS A 429 8.74 2.30 9.79
CA HIS A 429 9.65 1.18 10.05
C HIS A 429 11.04 1.64 10.48
N ALA A 430 11.52 2.76 9.96
CA ALA A 430 12.86 3.25 10.20
C ALA A 430 12.89 4.73 10.62
N ASP A 431 13.99 5.09 11.27
CA ASP A 431 14.25 6.46 11.68
C ASP A 431 14.60 7.32 10.47
N GLY A 432 13.88 8.44 10.32
CA GLY A 432 14.03 9.32 9.17
C GLY A 432 13.21 8.91 7.95
N ASP A 433 12.27 7.99 8.12
CA ASP A 433 11.18 7.80 7.17
C ASP A 433 10.34 9.07 7.06
N LEU A 434 9.63 9.23 5.94
CA LEU A 434 8.85 10.41 5.64
C LEU A 434 7.43 10.00 5.23
N LEU A 435 6.43 10.61 5.87
CA LEU A 435 5.06 10.63 5.37
C LEU A 435 4.77 12.00 4.76
N GLU A 436 4.50 12.04 3.47
CA GLU A 436 4.10 13.24 2.75
C GLU A 436 2.60 13.19 2.48
N ILE A 437 1.88 14.25 2.85
CA ILE A 437 0.45 14.41 2.58
C ILE A 437 0.27 15.64 1.71
N HIS A 438 -0.27 15.43 0.50
CA HIS A 438 -0.58 16.50 -0.44
C HIS A 438 -2.08 16.56 -0.68
N ALA A 439 -2.72 17.63 -0.20
CA ALA A 439 -4.13 17.85 -0.38
C ALA A 439 -4.43 18.56 -1.71
N THR A 440 -5.39 18.06 -2.47
CA THR A 440 -5.79 18.52 -3.80
C THR A 440 -7.32 18.56 -3.92
N ARG A 441 -7.83 19.42 -4.81
CA ARG A 441 -9.26 19.43 -5.16
C ARG A 441 -9.61 18.38 -6.20
N ASP A 442 -8.61 17.85 -6.89
CA ASP A 442 -8.78 16.93 -8.00
C ASP A 442 -8.59 15.49 -7.53
N PRO A 443 -9.64 14.66 -7.51
CA PRO A 443 -9.53 13.27 -7.12
C PRO A 443 -8.72 12.41 -8.11
N GLY A 444 -8.53 12.86 -9.36
CA GLY A 444 -7.67 12.18 -10.33
C GLY A 444 -6.17 12.36 -10.08
N HIS A 445 -5.79 13.23 -9.14
CA HIS A 445 -4.39 13.45 -8.75
C HIS A 445 -3.97 12.63 -7.51
N VAL A 446 -4.85 11.77 -7.00
CA VAL A 446 -4.54 10.89 -5.87
C VAL A 446 -4.73 9.43 -6.29
N ALA A 447 -3.87 8.55 -5.81
CA ALA A 447 -3.94 7.12 -6.07
C ALA A 447 -3.59 6.34 -4.80
N GLY A 448 -4.28 5.24 -4.54
CA GLY A 448 -3.99 4.32 -3.44
C GLY A 448 -3.54 2.96 -3.95
N ILE A 449 -2.46 2.42 -3.37
CA ILE A 449 -1.97 1.05 -3.61
C ILE A 449 -2.99 0.07 -3.03
N SER A 450 -3.46 0.33 -1.81
CA SER A 450 -4.47 -0.51 -1.16
C SER A 450 -5.82 -0.48 -1.89
N ASP A 451 -6.04 0.52 -2.74
CA ASP A 451 -7.19 0.62 -3.63
C ASP A 451 -6.90 0.14 -5.05
N ASN A 452 -5.62 -0.12 -5.35
CA ASN A 452 -5.06 -0.44 -6.67
C ASN A 452 -5.59 0.50 -7.75
N ASP A 453 -5.50 1.79 -7.47
CA ASP A 453 -5.73 2.78 -8.50
C ASP A 453 -4.64 2.64 -9.58
N PRO A 454 -4.97 2.84 -10.87
CA PRO A 454 -3.98 2.77 -11.94
C PRO A 454 -2.79 3.70 -11.69
N GLY A 455 -1.57 3.16 -11.76
CA GLY A 455 -0.33 3.92 -11.54
C GLY A 455 -0.09 4.31 -10.07
N ALA A 456 -0.76 3.66 -9.11
CA ALA A 456 -0.47 3.82 -7.68
C ALA A 456 0.88 3.22 -7.28
N ASP A 457 1.32 2.18 -7.97
CA ASP A 457 2.63 1.53 -7.82
C ASP A 457 3.77 2.29 -8.53
N GLU A 458 3.45 3.17 -9.48
CA GLU A 458 4.42 4.04 -10.12
C GLU A 458 4.91 5.13 -9.16
N ASP A 459 6.22 5.24 -8.96
CA ASP A 459 6.80 6.35 -8.22
C ASP A 459 6.77 7.64 -9.07
N PRO A 460 6.01 8.68 -8.68
CA PRO A 460 5.93 9.92 -9.44
C PRO A 460 7.18 10.79 -9.31
N VAL A 461 8.01 10.57 -8.29
CA VAL A 461 9.22 11.35 -7.98
C VAL A 461 10.35 10.41 -7.51
N PRO A 462 10.85 9.51 -8.38
CA PRO A 462 11.85 8.50 -8.02
C PRO A 462 13.25 9.09 -7.85
N PHE A 463 13.46 10.31 -8.33
CA PHE A 463 14.73 11.01 -8.27
C PHE A 463 14.58 12.35 -7.57
N LEU A 464 15.62 12.73 -6.83
CA LEU A 464 15.71 14.03 -6.20
C LEU A 464 16.03 15.10 -7.28
N ASP A 465 16.92 14.81 -8.20
CA ASP A 465 17.34 15.74 -9.24
C ASP A 465 16.57 15.56 -10.55
N ARG A 466 16.62 16.59 -11.41
CA ARG A 466 16.01 16.52 -12.76
C ARG A 466 16.79 15.61 -13.71
N ASP A 467 18.07 15.38 -13.43
CA ASP A 467 18.97 14.60 -14.27
C ASP A 467 18.86 13.09 -13.98
N GLY A 468 18.10 12.70 -12.93
CA GLY A 468 17.83 11.31 -12.58
C GLY A 468 19.02 10.57 -11.97
N THR A 469 19.97 11.29 -11.38
CA THR A 469 21.23 10.73 -10.87
C THR A 469 21.19 10.48 -9.36
N ALA A 470 20.32 11.17 -8.63
CA ALA A 470 20.16 11.03 -7.19
C ALA A 470 18.82 10.37 -6.87
N GLN A 471 18.82 9.11 -6.45
CA GLN A 471 17.60 8.41 -6.05
C GLN A 471 16.92 9.10 -4.85
N ASN A 472 15.60 9.18 -4.89
CA ASN A 472 14.79 9.56 -3.75
C ASN A 472 14.66 8.38 -2.78
N GLY A 473 14.10 8.61 -1.59
CA GLY A 473 13.70 7.53 -0.69
C GLY A 473 12.75 6.57 -1.41
N MET A 474 12.93 5.27 -1.18
CA MET A 474 12.11 4.23 -1.78
C MET A 474 10.65 4.40 -1.36
N LEU A 475 9.76 4.41 -2.35
CA LEU A 475 8.33 4.48 -2.14
C LEU A 475 7.84 3.14 -1.61
N LEU A 476 7.42 3.08 -0.33
CA LEU A 476 6.91 1.85 0.31
C LEU A 476 5.47 2.01 0.82
N GLY A 477 4.80 3.07 0.39
CA GLY A 477 3.39 3.27 0.64
C GLY A 477 2.89 4.46 -0.16
N ARG A 478 1.73 4.32 -0.78
CA ARG A 478 1.06 5.40 -1.49
C ARG A 478 -0.42 5.17 -1.35
N GLU A 479 -1.06 5.99 -0.53
CA GLU A 479 -2.47 5.85 -0.16
C GLU A 479 -3.20 7.16 -0.40
N ARG A 480 -4.52 7.12 -0.39
CA ARG A 480 -5.33 8.33 -0.56
C ARG A 480 -6.39 8.47 0.52
N MET A 481 -6.62 9.70 0.93
CA MET A 481 -7.72 10.07 1.81
C MET A 481 -8.73 10.90 1.04
N VAL A 482 -10.02 10.75 1.35
CA VAL A 482 -11.11 11.60 0.84
C VAL A 482 -11.59 12.55 1.93
N ALA A 483 -12.41 13.53 1.53
CA ALA A 483 -13.00 14.45 2.48
C ALA A 483 -13.79 13.68 3.56
N GLY A 484 -13.51 13.99 4.82
CA GLY A 484 -14.10 13.33 5.99
C GLY A 484 -13.24 12.22 6.60
N ASP A 485 -12.26 11.68 5.87
CA ASP A 485 -11.31 10.72 6.44
C ASP A 485 -10.45 11.38 7.50
N ARG A 486 -10.10 10.62 8.53
CA ARG A 486 -9.15 11.03 9.56
C ARG A 486 -7.97 10.09 9.63
N LEU A 487 -6.78 10.67 9.71
CA LEU A 487 -5.53 9.95 9.92
C LEU A 487 -4.99 10.28 11.30
N ILE A 488 -4.94 9.29 12.17
CA ILE A 488 -4.31 9.38 13.48
C ILE A 488 -2.83 9.05 13.31
N TRP A 489 -1.93 9.93 13.72
CA TRP A 489 -0.51 9.67 13.87
C TRP A 489 -0.19 9.48 15.36
N PHE A 490 0.40 8.34 15.70
CA PHE A 490 0.59 7.90 17.07
C PHE A 490 2.06 7.55 17.38
N SER A 491 2.50 7.93 18.59
CA SER A 491 3.80 7.54 19.12
C SER A 491 3.72 7.27 20.62
N ASP A 492 4.30 6.16 21.05
CA ASP A 492 4.46 5.75 22.44
C ASP A 492 5.94 5.53 22.80
N GLU A 493 6.86 6.20 22.10
CA GLU A 493 8.32 6.01 22.24
C GLU A 493 8.81 6.22 23.69
N LYS A 494 8.18 7.13 24.43
CA LYS A 494 8.49 7.41 25.85
C LYS A 494 7.75 6.51 26.84
N GLY A 495 6.99 5.54 26.33
CA GLY A 495 6.16 4.62 27.07
C GLY A 495 4.66 4.96 27.00
N PRO A 496 3.78 4.03 27.45
CA PRO A 496 2.33 4.16 27.29
C PRO A 496 1.72 5.38 28.00
N ALA A 497 2.33 5.83 29.10
CA ALA A 497 1.86 6.98 29.87
C ALA A 497 2.12 8.33 29.17
N ASP A 498 3.13 8.38 28.31
CA ASP A 498 3.52 9.54 27.51
C ASP A 498 3.12 9.38 26.03
N ALA A 499 2.22 8.43 25.75
CA ALA A 499 1.71 8.18 24.43
C ALA A 499 0.99 9.42 23.87
N ARG A 500 1.23 9.70 22.59
CA ARG A 500 0.74 10.89 21.91
C ARG A 500 0.07 10.50 20.60
N GLY A 501 -1.20 10.88 20.46
CA GLY A 501 -1.93 10.84 19.19
C GLY A 501 -2.20 12.26 18.65
N VAL A 502 -1.99 12.43 17.35
CA VAL A 502 -2.31 13.64 16.57
C VAL A 502 -3.27 13.22 15.48
N VAL A 503 -4.35 13.98 15.23
CA VAL A 503 -5.33 13.63 14.20
C VAL A 503 -5.37 14.67 13.09
N PHE A 504 -5.27 14.19 11.86
CA PHE A 504 -5.47 14.97 10.64
C PHE A 504 -6.84 14.63 10.06
N GLU A 505 -7.62 15.63 9.67
CA GLU A 505 -8.92 15.45 8.99
C GLU A 505 -8.81 15.98 7.56
N ALA A 506 -9.17 15.16 6.59
CA ALA A 506 -9.18 15.57 5.20
C ALA A 506 -10.40 16.46 4.91
N ASP A 507 -10.18 17.74 4.58
CA ASP A 507 -11.21 18.62 3.98
C ASP A 507 -11.20 18.51 2.43
N ALA A 508 -10.27 17.74 1.88
CA ALA A 508 -10.01 17.58 0.45
C ALA A 508 -9.40 16.20 0.15
N PHE A 509 -9.25 15.83 -1.13
CA PHE A 509 -8.55 14.62 -1.52
C PHE A 509 -7.07 14.73 -1.15
N CYS A 510 -6.51 13.77 -0.44
CA CYS A 510 -5.11 13.81 -0.04
C CYS A 510 -4.35 12.61 -0.62
N GLN A 511 -3.26 12.86 -1.33
CA GLN A 511 -2.27 11.83 -1.63
C GLN A 511 -1.35 11.70 -0.42
N VAL A 512 -1.33 10.52 0.19
CA VAL A 512 -0.41 10.12 1.25
C VAL A 512 0.71 9.29 0.60
N THR A 513 1.96 9.65 0.85
CA THR A 513 3.14 8.98 0.28
C THR A 513 4.10 8.66 1.43
N TYR A 514 4.52 7.41 1.56
CA TYR A 514 5.50 6.96 2.53
C TYR A 514 6.81 6.59 1.84
N ARG A 515 7.90 7.22 2.29
CA ARG A 515 9.24 6.99 1.76
C ARG A 515 10.22 6.62 2.85
N THR A 516 11.09 5.68 2.53
CA THR A 516 12.20 5.29 3.41
C THR A 516 13.54 5.37 2.68
N SER A 517 14.59 5.74 3.42
CA SER A 517 15.98 5.64 2.93
C SER A 517 16.72 4.44 3.52
N ALA A 518 16.08 3.72 4.44
CA ALA A 518 16.65 2.59 5.18
C ALA A 518 15.58 1.51 5.34
N PRO A 519 15.16 0.85 4.24
CA PRO A 519 14.09 -0.13 4.28
C PRO A 519 14.46 -1.29 5.23
N LYS A 520 13.58 -1.56 6.19
CA LYS A 520 13.66 -2.79 6.98
C LYS A 520 13.11 -3.94 6.16
N GLN A 521 13.79 -5.07 6.24
CA GLN A 521 13.33 -6.31 5.63
C GLN A 521 12.47 -7.09 6.64
N GLY A 522 11.34 -7.62 6.17
CA GLY A 522 10.55 -8.57 6.92
C GLY A 522 11.21 -9.95 6.98
N PRO A 523 10.55 -10.95 7.61
CA PRO A 523 11.06 -12.32 7.73
C PRO A 523 11.41 -13.00 6.40
N LEU A 524 10.81 -12.49 5.33
CA LEU A 524 10.87 -12.92 3.94
C LEU A 524 11.91 -12.12 3.11
N GLY A 525 12.69 -11.23 3.72
CA GLY A 525 13.65 -10.39 2.99
C GLY A 525 13.01 -9.26 2.16
N ILE A 526 11.68 -9.20 2.07
CA ILE A 526 10.92 -8.14 1.40
C ILE A 526 10.87 -6.88 2.29
N PRO A 527 11.05 -5.66 1.73
CA PRO A 527 10.88 -4.42 2.47
C PRO A 527 9.50 -4.30 3.13
N LEU A 528 9.46 -3.86 4.38
CA LEU A 528 8.21 -3.64 5.10
C LEU A 528 7.46 -2.44 4.53
N LEU A 529 6.26 -2.69 4.01
CA LEU A 529 5.35 -1.68 3.50
C LEU A 529 4.72 -0.85 4.62
N LEU A 530 4.17 0.31 4.27
CA LEU A 530 3.47 1.20 5.20
C LEU A 530 2.33 0.48 5.94
N ASN A 531 1.56 -0.39 5.27
CA ASN A 531 0.45 -1.16 5.83
C ASN A 531 0.87 -2.47 6.51
N HIS A 532 2.18 -2.70 6.66
CA HIS A 532 2.69 -3.84 7.42
C HIS A 532 2.92 -3.43 8.88
N LEU A 533 2.25 -4.09 9.82
CA LEU A 533 2.52 -3.94 11.24
C LEU A 533 3.56 -4.95 11.70
N ASP A 534 4.67 -4.48 12.27
CA ASP A 534 5.72 -5.30 12.88
C ASP A 534 5.60 -5.37 14.43
N ARG A 535 4.59 -4.72 14.99
CA ARG A 535 4.27 -4.68 16.42
C ARG A 535 2.77 -4.71 16.67
N ASP A 536 2.39 -5.18 17.87
CA ASP A 536 1.00 -5.15 18.32
C ASP A 536 0.48 -3.73 18.53
N ILE A 537 -0.82 -3.56 18.34
CA ILE A 537 -1.54 -2.30 18.60
C ILE A 537 -1.63 -2.09 20.12
N PRO A 538 -1.01 -1.05 20.68
CA PRO A 538 -1.05 -0.82 22.12
C PRO A 538 -2.41 -0.30 22.58
N ASP A 539 -2.81 -0.61 23.81
CA ASP A 539 -4.08 -0.14 24.42
C ASP A 539 -4.22 1.39 24.40
N SER A 540 -3.09 2.11 24.53
CA SER A 540 -3.03 3.56 24.43
C SER A 540 -3.44 4.06 23.04
N LEU A 541 -3.11 3.35 21.97
CA LEU A 541 -3.60 3.69 20.62
C LEU A 541 -5.11 3.39 20.53
N GLY A 542 -5.57 2.27 21.08
CA GLY A 542 -7.00 1.96 21.17
C GLY A 542 -7.82 3.04 21.88
N ALA A 543 -7.26 3.70 22.91
CA ALA A 543 -7.88 4.85 23.56
C ALA A 543 -7.99 6.07 22.64
N HIS A 544 -6.92 6.44 21.93
CA HIS A 544 -6.93 7.55 20.98
C HIS A 544 -7.88 7.31 19.81
N ILE A 545 -8.00 6.06 19.33
CA ILE A 545 -8.99 5.68 18.31
C ILE A 545 -10.40 5.95 18.83
N ARG A 546 -10.74 5.47 20.04
CA ARG A 546 -12.07 5.73 20.64
C ARG A 546 -12.35 7.23 20.78
N ASP A 547 -11.36 8.01 21.20
CA ASP A 547 -11.49 9.47 21.31
C ASP A 547 -11.80 10.11 19.95
N VAL A 548 -11.10 9.67 18.88
CA VAL A 548 -11.32 10.18 17.50
C VAL A 548 -12.66 9.74 16.93
N LEU A 549 -13.10 8.51 17.19
CA LEU A 549 -14.42 8.02 16.77
C LEU A 549 -15.57 8.73 17.50
N ALA A 550 -15.32 9.27 18.69
CA ALA A 550 -16.28 10.05 19.47
C ALA A 550 -16.34 11.53 19.09
N LEU A 551 -15.41 12.04 18.26
CA LEU A 551 -15.44 13.42 17.77
C LEU A 551 -16.63 13.61 16.82
N ASP A 552 -17.20 14.83 16.82
CA ASP A 552 -18.29 15.21 15.93
C ASP A 552 -17.98 14.84 14.47
N PRO A 553 -18.97 14.40 13.68
CA PRO A 553 -18.78 14.14 12.27
C PRO A 553 -18.15 15.35 11.56
N PRO A 554 -17.33 15.12 10.51
CA PRO A 554 -16.83 16.18 9.66
C PRO A 554 -18.03 17.04 9.26
N GLY A 555 -18.02 18.32 9.65
CA GLY A 555 -19.15 19.19 9.35
C GLY A 555 -19.39 19.18 7.84
N LEU A 556 -20.63 18.91 7.41
CA LEU A 556 -21.12 19.02 6.03
C LEU A 556 -20.91 20.46 5.52
N GLY A 557 -19.66 20.81 5.26
CA GLY A 557 -19.25 22.02 4.60
C GLY A 557 -19.49 21.81 3.13
N SER A 558 -20.70 22.12 2.66
CA SER A 558 -20.89 22.48 1.26
C SER A 558 -19.78 23.47 0.88
N PRO A 559 -19.08 23.34 -0.26
CA PRO A 559 -18.22 24.41 -0.73
C PRO A 559 -19.10 25.66 -0.81
N GLN A 560 -18.94 26.61 0.11
CA GLN A 560 -19.68 27.85 0.01
C GLN A 560 -19.25 28.46 -1.34
N PRO A 561 -20.19 28.70 -2.28
CA PRO A 561 -19.86 29.52 -3.42
C PRO A 561 -19.41 30.86 -2.85
N SER A 562 -18.17 31.23 -3.16
CA SER A 562 -17.63 32.54 -2.82
C SER A 562 -18.65 33.59 -3.23
N ARG A 563 -19.27 34.25 -2.25
CA ARG A 563 -19.99 35.50 -2.52
C ARG A 563 -18.93 36.48 -3.00
N ARG A 564 -19.09 36.92 -4.24
CA ARG A 564 -18.38 38.05 -4.84
C ARG A 564 -18.53 39.30 -3.98
#